data_AF-A0A7J6RHW2-F1
#
_entry.id   AF-A0A7J6RHW2-F1
#
_cell.length_a   1.000
_cell.length_b   1.000
_cell.length_c   1.000
_cell.angle_alpha   90.00
_cell.angle_beta   90.00
_cell.angle_gamma   90.00
#
_symmetry.space_group_name_H-M   'P 1'
#
loop_
_entity.id
_entity.type
_entity.pdbx_description
1 polymer ?
#
loop_
_entity_poly.entity_id
_entity_poly.type
_entity_poly.pdbx_seq_one_letter_code
_entity_poly.pdbx_strand_id
1 'polypeptide(L)'
;SVPHYVVLLLPIASSLEYVLHIDVDDNSRKAGIKRFLARLACIIFTTIIAVSVPNISSLLDILGSFTMVFMVAMMPCIYYMRMQQTVLGSFKAYVKAHKLETCFIFAVLTWCVPMIAVGSYGAIKNFG
;
A
#
# COMPACT_ATOMS: atom_id res chain seq x y z
N SER A 1 -16.97 16.16 -12.98
CA SER A 1 -16.63 15.28 -11.84
C SER A 1 -16.50 13.82 -12.27
N VAL A 2 -17.48 13.24 -12.98
CA VAL A 2 -17.47 11.84 -13.46
C VAL A 2 -16.22 11.41 -14.27
N PRO A 3 -15.70 12.18 -15.26
CA PRO A 3 -14.54 11.72 -16.05
C PRO A 3 -13.26 11.63 -15.22
N HIS A 4 -13.08 12.52 -14.23
CA HIS A 4 -11.91 12.53 -13.35
C HIS A 4 -11.85 11.27 -12.47
N TYR A 5 -13.02 10.80 -12.01
CA TYR A 5 -13.13 9.58 -11.22
C TYR A 5 -12.73 8.34 -12.05
N VAL A 6 -13.18 8.26 -13.30
CA VAL A 6 -12.85 7.15 -14.20
C VAL A 6 -11.35 7.11 -14.51
N VAL A 7 -10.72 8.26 -14.75
CA VAL A 7 -9.27 8.35 -15.03
C VAL A 7 -8.44 7.90 -13.82
N LEU A 8 -8.85 8.22 -12.59
CA LEU A 8 -8.17 7.78 -11.37
C LEU A 8 -8.40 6.30 -11.05
N LEU A 9 -9.56 5.74 -11.43
CA LEU A 9 -9.89 4.33 -11.20
C LEU A 9 -9.16 3.37 -12.13
N LEU A 10 -8.85 3.80 -13.35
CA LEU A 10 -8.16 2.96 -14.34
C LEU A 10 -6.81 2.40 -13.84
N PRO A 11 -5.87 3.20 -13.31
CA PRO A 11 -4.62 2.68 -12.78
C PRO A 11 -4.84 1.78 -11.57
N ILE A 12 -5.75 2.14 -10.66
CA ILE A 12 -6.07 1.36 -9.46
C ILE A 12 -6.63 -0.02 -9.83
N ALA A 13 -7.57 -0.05 -10.77
CA ALA A 13 -8.13 -1.29 -11.29
C ALA A 13 -7.06 -2.14 -11.99
N SER A 14 -6.17 -1.53 -12.78
CA SER A 14 -5.08 -2.25 -13.44
C SER A 14 -4.08 -2.85 -12.45
N SER A 15 -3.75 -2.14 -11.36
CA SER A 15 -2.90 -2.67 -10.29
C SER A 15 -3.57 -3.83 -9.56
N LEU A 16 -4.88 -3.77 -9.33
CA LEU A 16 -5.65 -4.86 -8.73
C LEU A 16 -5.70 -6.08 -9.65
N GLU A 17 -5.92 -5.88 -10.95
CA GLU A 17 -5.90 -6.94 -11.98
C GLU A 17 -4.54 -7.65 -12.03
N TYR A 18 -3.44 -6.89 -11.89
CA TYR A 18 -2.08 -7.43 -11.83
C TYR A 18 -1.83 -8.26 -10.56
N VAL A 19 -2.25 -7.77 -9.38
CA VAL A 19 -2.11 -8.49 -8.09
C VAL A 19 -2.95 -9.77 -8.08
N LEU A 20 -4.12 -9.77 -8.72
CA LEU A 20 -4.97 -10.97 -8.83
C LEU A 20 -4.50 -11.97 -9.90
N HIS A 21 -3.37 -11.74 -10.57
CA HIS A 21 -2.88 -12.54 -11.71
C HIS A 21 -3.96 -12.78 -12.77
N ILE A 22 -4.75 -11.75 -13.08
CA ILE A 22 -5.70 -11.84 -14.19
C ILE A 22 -4.91 -11.56 -15.46
N ASP A 23 -4.71 -12.60 -16.27
CA ASP A 23 -3.99 -12.51 -17.53
C ASP A 23 -4.58 -11.39 -18.41
N VAL A 24 -3.76 -10.36 -18.66
CA VAL A 24 -4.19 -9.15 -19.37
C VAL A 24 -4.15 -9.36 -20.90
N ASP A 25 -3.41 -10.37 -21.36
CA ASP A 25 -3.23 -10.69 -22.78
C ASP A 25 -4.25 -11.70 -23.33
N ASP A 26 -4.91 -12.46 -22.46
CA ASP A 26 -5.87 -13.48 -22.91
C ASP A 26 -7.25 -12.83 -23.19
N ASN A 27 -7.57 -12.58 -24.47
CA ASN A 27 -8.83 -11.97 -24.92
C ASN A 27 -10.05 -12.90 -24.81
N SER A 28 -10.01 -13.85 -23.88
CA SER A 28 -11.10 -14.78 -23.62
C SER A 28 -12.24 -14.07 -22.88
N ARG A 29 -13.50 -14.41 -23.24
CA ARG A 29 -14.72 -13.84 -22.64
C ARG A 29 -14.74 -13.92 -21.10
N LYS A 30 -14.01 -14.89 -20.53
CA LYS A 30 -13.80 -15.07 -19.08
C LYS A 30 -12.89 -14.00 -18.46
N ALA A 31 -11.87 -13.51 -19.17
CA ALA A 31 -10.97 -12.46 -18.70
C ALA A 31 -11.70 -11.10 -18.63
N GLY A 32 -12.55 -10.80 -19.62
CA GLY A 32 -13.37 -9.59 -19.61
C GLY A 32 -14.33 -9.51 -18.42
N ILE A 33 -14.95 -10.64 -18.04
CA ILE A 33 -15.83 -10.73 -16.86
C ILE A 33 -15.03 -10.54 -15.56
N LYS A 34 -13.82 -11.10 -15.46
CA LYS A 34 -12.94 -10.91 -14.30
C LYS A 34 -12.53 -9.45 -14.11
N ARG A 35 -12.19 -8.74 -15.20
CA ARG A 35 -11.89 -7.29 -15.16
C ARG A 35 -13.09 -6.45 -14.74
N PHE A 36 -14.27 -6.80 -15.26
CA PHE A 36 -15.51 -6.13 -14.85
C PHE A 36 -15.81 -6.36 -13.36
N LEU A 37 -15.62 -7.59 -12.87
CA LEU A 37 -15.81 -7.93 -11.47
C LEU A 37 -14.81 -7.20 -10.55
N ALA A 38 -13.55 -7.11 -10.94
CA ALA A 38 -12.52 -6.35 -10.22
C ALA A 38 -12.89 -4.86 -10.09
N ARG A 39 -13.32 -4.25 -11.20
CA ARG A 39 -13.78 -2.84 -11.21
C ARG A 39 -15.05 -2.64 -10.39
N LEU A 40 -16.00 -3.56 -10.48
CA LEU A 40 -17.24 -3.52 -9.71
C LEU A 40 -16.95 -3.66 -8.21
N ALA A 41 -16.01 -4.54 -7.82
CA ALA A 41 -15.57 -4.68 -6.44
C ALA A 41 -14.94 -3.38 -5.90
N CYS A 42 -14.10 -2.70 -6.68
CA CYS A 42 -13.57 -1.38 -6.29
C CYS A 42 -14.67 -0.33 -6.08
N ILE A 43 -15.67 -0.30 -6.96
CA ILE A 43 -16.79 0.64 -6.85
C ILE A 43 -17.67 0.32 -5.63
N ILE A 44 -17.94 -0.96 -5.37
CA ILE A 44 -18.68 -1.38 -4.17
C ILE A 44 -17.91 -1.01 -2.91
N PHE A 45 -16.60 -1.27 -2.87
CA PHE A 45 -15.77 -0.96 -1.70
C PHE A 45 -15.72 0.54 -1.41
N THR A 46 -15.53 1.37 -2.44
CA THR A 46 -15.57 2.83 -2.30
C THR A 46 -16.93 3.33 -1.86
N THR A 47 -18.02 2.72 -2.33
CA THR A 47 -19.39 3.07 -1.91
C THR A 47 -19.65 2.69 -0.45
N ILE A 48 -19.22 1.50 -0.01
CA ILE A 48 -19.33 1.06 1.38
C ILE A 48 -18.59 2.03 2.30
N ILE A 49 -17.36 2.41 1.94
CA ILE A 49 -16.58 3.38 2.71
C ILE A 49 -17.30 4.73 2.77
N ALA A 50 -17.83 5.22 1.64
CA ALA A 50 -18.53 6.50 1.59
C ALA A 50 -19.80 6.53 2.46
N VAL A 51 -20.52 5.40 2.57
CA VAL A 51 -21.71 5.30 3.44
C VAL A 51 -21.32 5.12 4.91
N SER A 52 -20.23 4.40 5.18
CA SER A 52 -19.81 4.06 6.55
C SER A 52 -19.06 5.19 7.24
N VAL A 53 -18.48 6.12 6.49
CA VAL A 53 -17.57 7.14 7.02
C VAL A 53 -18.19 8.53 6.88
N PRO A 54 -18.68 9.14 7.97
CA PRO A 54 -19.27 10.47 7.94
C PRO A 54 -18.22 11.58 7.75
N ASN A 55 -16.93 11.28 7.97
CA ASN A 55 -15.85 12.27 7.96
C ASN A 55 -14.71 11.86 7.02
N ILE A 56 -14.74 12.37 5.78
CA ILE A 56 -13.76 12.06 4.72
C ILE A 56 -12.35 12.53 5.10
N SER A 57 -12.23 13.63 5.84
CA SER A 57 -10.92 14.18 6.27
C SER A 57 -10.14 13.19 7.14
N SER A 58 -10.79 12.60 8.16
CA SER A 58 -10.16 11.62 9.05
C SER A 58 -9.70 10.36 8.31
N LEU A 59 -10.46 9.93 7.30
CA LEU A 59 -10.09 8.77 6.49
C LEU A 59 -8.90 9.07 5.58
N LEU A 60 -8.86 10.27 4.99
CA LEU A 60 -7.73 10.73 4.19
C LEU A 60 -6.46 10.86 5.05
N ASP A 61 -6.57 11.33 6.29
CA ASP A 61 -5.43 11.42 7.19
C ASP A 61 -4.88 10.04 7.60
N ILE A 62 -5.74 9.05 7.85
CA ILE A 62 -5.30 7.67 8.11
C ILE A 62 -4.59 7.09 6.89
N LEU A 63 -5.25 7.11 5.73
CA LEU A 63 -4.68 6.53 4.51
C LEU A 63 -3.41 7.27 4.08
N GLY A 64 -3.39 8.60 4.21
CA GLY A 64 -2.24 9.46 3.93
C GLY A 64 -1.06 9.17 4.85
N SER A 65 -1.29 9.08 6.16
CA SER A 65 -0.24 8.74 7.13
C SER A 65 0.30 7.33 6.90
N PHE A 66 -0.56 6.35 6.63
CA PHE A 66 -0.14 4.98 6.35
C PHE A 66 0.68 4.90 5.06
N THR A 67 0.19 5.48 3.97
CA THR A 67 0.87 5.46 2.67
C THR A 67 2.19 6.25 2.72
N MET A 68 2.23 7.39 3.40
CA MET A 68 3.45 8.17 3.58
C MET A 68 4.50 7.38 4.35
N VAL A 69 4.15 6.78 5.51
CA VAL A 69 5.10 5.97 6.29
C VAL A 69 5.59 4.78 5.47
N PHE A 70 4.69 4.12 4.73
CA PHE A 70 5.06 2.96 3.93
C PHE A 70 5.98 3.32 2.75
N MET A 71 5.65 4.34 1.97
CA MET A 71 6.40 4.74 0.78
C MET A 71 7.68 5.51 1.12
N VAL A 72 7.64 6.41 2.10
CA VAL A 72 8.75 7.32 2.40
C VAL A 72 9.76 6.69 3.35
N ALA A 73 9.32 5.92 4.33
CA ALA A 73 10.22 5.34 5.33
C ALA A 73 10.49 3.85 5.09
N MET A 74 9.45 3.01 4.98
CA MET A 74 9.64 1.56 4.88
C MET A 74 10.23 1.12 3.53
N MET A 75 9.67 1.59 2.41
CA MET A 75 10.04 1.13 1.08
C MET A 75 11.53 1.35 0.72
N PRO A 76 12.13 2.54 0.92
CA PRO A 76 13.55 2.74 0.61
C PRO A 76 14.47 1.94 1.53
N CYS A 77 14.14 1.82 2.82
CA CYS A 77 14.92 1.01 3.76
C CYS A 77 14.93 -0.47 3.36
N ILE A 78 13.78 -1.01 2.97
CA ILE A 78 13.66 -2.40 2.50
C ILE A 78 14.42 -2.58 1.17
N TYR A 79 14.27 -1.64 0.24
CA TYR A 79 14.95 -1.70 -1.06
C TYR A 79 16.47 -1.66 -0.92
N TYR A 80 16.99 -0.76 -0.07
CA TYR A 80 18.41 -0.66 0.21
C TYR A 80 18.99 -1.96 0.80
N MET A 81 18.32 -2.54 1.81
CA MET A 81 18.71 -3.82 2.37
C MET A 81 18.72 -4.94 1.32
N ARG A 82 17.70 -4.98 0.45
CA ARG A 82 17.60 -6.00 -0.61
C ARG A 82 18.70 -5.84 -1.65
N MET A 83 18.98 -4.61 -2.08
CA MET A 83 20.04 -4.34 -3.05
C MET A 83 21.41 -4.76 -2.50
N GLN A 84 21.72 -4.42 -1.25
CA GLN A 84 22.97 -4.85 -0.62
C GLN A 84 23.04 -6.36 -0.40
N GLN A 85 21.93 -7.03 -0.09
CA GLN A 85 21.88 -8.49 -0.05
C GLN A 85 22.21 -9.12 -1.40
N THR A 86 21.71 -8.55 -2.50
CA THR A 86 22.02 -9.03 -3.85
C THR A 86 23.51 -8.88 -4.18
N VAL A 87 24.13 -7.78 -3.76
CA VAL A 87 25.57 -7.53 -3.97
C VAL A 87 26.45 -8.48 -3.14
N LEU A 88 26.08 -8.73 -1.89
CA LEU A 88 26.86 -9.56 -0.95
C LEU A 88 26.54 -11.05 -1.01
N GLY A 89 25.53 -11.46 -1.78
CA GLY A 89 25.13 -12.86 -2.01
C GLY A 89 24.51 -13.58 -0.81
N SER A 90 24.63 -13.08 0.42
CA SER A 90 24.04 -13.69 1.62
C SER A 90 23.62 -12.67 2.68
N PHE A 91 22.41 -12.83 3.22
CA PHE A 91 21.83 -11.99 4.28
C PHE A 91 22.71 -11.98 5.55
N LYS A 92 23.30 -13.12 5.92
CA LYS A 92 24.14 -13.21 7.13
C LYS A 92 25.48 -12.46 6.97
N ALA A 93 26.04 -12.44 5.76
CA ALA A 93 27.26 -11.69 5.47
C ALA A 93 26.99 -10.18 5.53
N TYR A 94 25.84 -9.75 5.01
CA TYR A 94 25.38 -8.35 5.11
C TYR A 94 25.21 -7.89 6.56
N VAL A 95 24.45 -8.64 7.38
CA VAL A 95 24.23 -8.27 8.79
C VAL A 95 25.54 -8.23 9.59
N LYS A 96 26.51 -9.09 9.25
CA LYS A 96 27.80 -9.12 9.93
C LYS A 96 28.71 -7.94 9.52
N ALA A 97 28.68 -7.55 8.25
CA ALA A 97 29.47 -6.43 7.71
C ALA A 97 28.87 -5.06 8.09
N HIS A 98 27.54 -4.93 8.04
CA HIS A 98 26.80 -3.68 8.21
C HIS A 98 25.89 -3.73 9.45
N LYS A 99 26.47 -4.09 10.62
CA LYS A 99 25.73 -4.19 11.89
C LYS A 99 25.05 -2.88 12.30
N LEU A 100 25.75 -1.75 12.13
CA LEU A 100 25.29 -0.44 12.59
C LEU A 100 24.15 0.09 11.69
N GLU A 101 24.28 -0.08 10.37
CA GLU A 101 23.23 0.27 9.40
C GLU A 101 21.98 -0.62 9.55
N THR A 102 22.17 -1.92 9.76
CA THR A 102 21.05 -2.84 10.02
C THR A 102 20.31 -2.47 11.31
N CYS A 103 21.04 -2.08 12.36
CA CYS A 103 20.45 -1.61 13.62
C CYS A 103 19.65 -0.32 13.41
N PHE A 104 20.19 0.64 12.66
CA PHE A 104 19.51 1.90 12.36
C PHE A 104 18.23 1.66 11.55
N ILE A 105 18.28 0.81 10.52
CA ILE A 105 17.10 0.43 9.73
C ILE A 105 16.05 -0.25 10.61
N PHE A 106 16.46 -1.17 11.50
CA PHE A 106 15.53 -1.79 12.45
C PHE A 106 14.91 -0.80 13.42
N ALA A 107 15.68 0.18 13.90
CA ALA A 107 15.17 1.23 14.78
C ALA A 107 14.13 2.10 14.06
N VAL A 108 14.41 2.51 12.82
CA VAL A 108 13.46 3.28 11.99
C VAL A 108 12.19 2.49 11.69
N LEU A 109 12.31 1.21 11.31
CA LEU A 109 11.16 0.33 11.07
C LEU A 109 10.31 0.14 12.33
N THR A 110 10.97 -0.05 13.48
CA THR A 110 10.28 -0.19 14.77
C THR A 110 9.60 1.11 15.17
N TRP A 111 10.17 2.28 14.83
CA TRP A 111 9.58 3.60 15.08
C TRP A 111 8.39 3.91 14.17
N CYS A 112 8.31 3.30 13.00
CA CYS A 112 7.16 3.45 12.09
C CYS A 112 5.89 2.79 12.65
N VAL A 113 6.01 1.70 13.41
CA VAL A 113 4.86 0.97 14.00
C VAL A 113 4.03 1.85 14.96
N PRO A 114 4.61 2.53 15.98
CA PRO A 114 3.85 3.42 16.85
C PRO A 114 3.35 4.65 16.11
N MET A 115 4.04 5.14 15.08
CA MET A 115 3.57 6.28 14.28
C MET A 115 2.26 5.94 13.54
N ILE A 116 2.17 4.74 12.97
CA ILE A 116 0.94 4.20 12.36
C ILE A 116 -0.14 3.98 13.43
N ALA A 117 0.23 3.44 14.59
CA ALA A 117 -0.72 3.21 15.68
C ALA A 117 -1.32 4.53 16.20
N VAL A 118 -0.51 5.55 16.45
CA VAL A 118 -0.96 6.87 16.93
C VAL A 118 -1.85 7.56 15.88
N GLY A 119 -1.48 7.49 14.60
CA GLY A 119 -2.32 7.99 13.51
C GLY A 119 -3.67 7.27 13.44
N SER A 120 -3.68 5.95 13.63
CA SER A 120 -4.91 5.14 13.64
C SER A 120 -5.79 5.42 14.85
N TYR A 121 -5.20 5.51 16.06
CA TYR A 121 -5.92 5.81 17.30
C TYR A 121 -6.51 7.23 17.32
N GLY A 122 -5.78 8.22 16.80
CA GLY A 122 -6.25 9.60 16.70
C GLY A 122 -7.48 9.72 15.80
N ALA A 123 -7.52 8.95 14.71
CA ALA A 123 -8.69 8.91 13.86
C ALA A 123 -9.87 8.20 14.53
N ILE A 124 -9.67 7.03 15.17
CA ILE A 124 -10.72 6.28 15.90
C ILE A 124 -11.40 7.14 16.97
N LYS A 125 -10.65 8.01 17.65
CA LYS A 125 -11.22 8.93 18.65
C LYS A 125 -12.07 10.07 18.04
N ASN A 126 -11.81 10.43 16.79
CA ASN A 126 -12.63 11.39 16.02
C ASN A 126 -13.76 10.70 15.22
N PHE A 127 -13.87 9.37 15.29
CA PHE A 127 -14.99 8.58 14.74
C PHE A 127 -16.15 8.42 15.73
N GLY A 128 -15.96 8.77 17.01
CA GLY A 128 -16.97 8.70 18.08
C GLY A 128 -17.56 10.06 18.43
#